data_AF-A0AA41V8M3-F1
#
_entry.id   AF-A0AA41V8M3-F1
#
_cell.length_a   1.000
_cell.length_b   1.000
_cell.length_c   1.000
_cell.angle_alpha   90.00
_cell.angle_beta   90.00
_cell.angle_gamma   90.00
#
_symmetry.space_group_name_H-M   'P 1'
#
loop_
_entity.id
_entity.type
_entity.pdbx_description
1 polymer ?
#
loop_
_entity_poly.entity_id
_entity_poly.type
_entity_poly.pdbx_seq_one_letter_code
_entity_poly.pdbx_strand_id
1 'polypeptide(L)'
;MVNPFAETGGKSSSDSCDLFSGKWVFDNTSYPLYDESKCPYMSDQLACHKHGRSDLMYQNWRWQPHNCNLKRWNATEIWEKLRNKRLMYVGDSLNRGQWISMLCLLSSVIPEDKRTITPNAPLTIFRAV
;
A
#
# COMPACT_ATOMS: atom_id res chain seq x y z
N MET A 1 -11.48 -29.40 47.96
CA MET A 1 -11.97 -29.14 46.59
C MET A 1 -11.03 -28.15 45.95
N VAL A 2 -10.19 -28.61 45.03
CA VAL A 2 -9.24 -27.78 44.28
C VAL A 2 -9.90 -27.42 42.96
N ASN A 3 -10.01 -26.13 42.64
CA ASN A 3 -10.68 -25.66 41.43
C ASN A 3 -9.66 -25.69 40.26
N PRO A 4 -9.85 -26.49 39.20
CA PRO A 4 -8.84 -26.71 38.17
C PRO A 4 -8.79 -25.63 37.07
N PHE A 5 -9.49 -24.50 37.23
CA PHE A 5 -9.57 -23.41 36.25
C PHE A 5 -9.05 -22.07 36.80
N ALA A 6 -7.92 -22.09 37.49
CA ALA A 6 -7.12 -20.89 37.68
C ALA A 6 -6.22 -20.71 36.45
N GLU A 7 -6.76 -20.15 35.37
CA GLU A 7 -5.91 -19.58 34.33
C GLU A 7 -5.20 -18.36 34.92
N THR A 8 -3.94 -18.56 35.29
CA THR A 8 -2.99 -17.46 35.49
C THR A 8 -2.83 -16.76 34.15
N GLY A 9 -3.71 -15.79 33.89
CA GLY A 9 -3.57 -14.79 32.85
C GLY A 9 -2.34 -13.94 33.14
N GLY A 10 -1.16 -14.49 32.88
CA GLY A 10 0.04 -13.70 32.66
C GLY A 10 -0.26 -12.79 31.48
N LYS A 11 -0.58 -11.52 31.75
CA LYS A 11 -0.45 -10.46 30.76
C LYS A 11 1.03 -10.46 30.35
N SER A 12 1.38 -11.21 29.29
CA SER A 12 2.51 -10.81 28.48
C SER A 12 2.16 -9.39 28.03
N SER A 13 2.96 -8.41 28.40
CA SER A 13 2.94 -7.11 27.75
C SER A 13 3.10 -7.39 26.26
N SER A 14 1.99 -7.44 25.51
CA SER A 14 2.07 -7.43 24.07
C SER A 14 2.65 -6.06 23.76
N ASP A 15 3.95 -6.00 23.51
CA ASP A 15 4.58 -4.76 23.07
C ASP A 15 3.74 -4.26 21.90
N SER A 16 3.07 -3.14 22.09
CA SER A 16 2.17 -2.57 21.10
C SER A 16 2.94 -2.47 19.78
N CYS A 17 2.38 -3.01 18.71
CA CYS A 17 2.97 -2.96 17.37
C CYS A 17 2.98 -1.50 16.88
N ASP A 18 4.10 -0.80 17.11
CA ASP A 18 4.34 0.50 16.51
C ASP A 18 4.75 0.32 15.05
N LEU A 19 3.83 0.66 14.14
CA LEU A 19 4.04 0.54 12.70
C LEU A 19 5.10 1.49 12.16
N PHE A 20 5.47 2.53 12.91
CA PHE A 20 6.43 3.56 12.51
C PHE A 20 7.83 3.32 13.08
N SER A 21 8.00 2.35 13.98
CA SER A 21 9.28 1.92 14.53
C SER A 21 9.72 0.59 13.92
N GLY A 22 10.80 0.64 13.14
CA GLY A 22 11.25 -0.51 12.37
C GLY A 22 12.52 -0.24 11.58
N LYS A 23 12.74 -1.06 10.57
CA LYS A 23 13.87 -0.94 9.65
C LYS A 23 13.49 -1.31 8.23
N TRP A 24 14.24 -0.81 7.28
CA TRP A 24 14.18 -1.25 5.90
C TRP A 24 14.87 -2.61 5.75
N VAL A 25 14.21 -3.55 5.07
CA VAL A 25 14.72 -4.89 4.76
C VAL A 25 14.66 -5.09 3.26
N PHE A 26 15.73 -5.62 2.68
CA PHE A 26 15.77 -5.96 1.27
C PHE A 26 14.98 -7.24 1.00
N ASP A 27 14.07 -7.20 0.02
CA ASP A 27 13.19 -8.29 -0.39
C ASP A 27 12.94 -8.21 -1.90
N ASN A 28 13.80 -8.89 -2.67
CA ASN A 28 13.65 -9.02 -4.13
C ASN A 28 12.70 -10.14 -4.55
N THR A 29 12.12 -10.89 -3.60
CA THR A 29 11.21 -11.99 -3.90
C THR A 29 9.77 -11.49 -3.95
N SER A 30 9.44 -10.54 -3.07
CA SER A 30 8.06 -10.14 -2.84
C SER A 30 7.76 -8.67 -3.17
N TYR A 31 8.80 -7.86 -3.43
CA TYR A 31 8.73 -6.47 -3.89
C TYR A 31 9.40 -6.29 -5.27
N PRO A 32 8.99 -5.28 -6.06
CA PRO A 32 7.96 -4.28 -5.76
C PRO A 32 6.54 -4.84 -5.80
N LEU A 33 5.60 -4.13 -5.17
CA LEU A 33 4.19 -4.51 -5.13
C LEU A 33 3.46 -4.28 -6.47
N TYR A 34 4.02 -3.45 -7.35
CA TYR A 34 3.56 -3.25 -8.72
C TYR A 34 4.77 -2.93 -9.61
N ASP A 35 4.62 -3.19 -10.90
CA ASP A 35 5.59 -2.83 -11.93
C ASP A 35 5.25 -1.44 -12.48
N GLU A 36 6.20 -0.50 -12.44
CA GLU A 36 6.06 0.87 -12.95
C GLU A 36 5.52 0.88 -14.39
N SER A 37 6.04 -0.01 -15.25
CA SER A 37 5.69 -0.06 -16.67
C SER A 37 4.26 -0.53 -16.94
N LYS A 38 3.64 -1.22 -15.96
CA LYS A 38 2.28 -1.76 -16.07
C LYS A 38 1.23 -0.83 -15.46
N CYS A 39 1.63 0.25 -14.78
CA CYS A 39 0.69 1.16 -14.17
C CYS A 39 0.28 2.28 -15.16
N PRO A 40 -0.98 2.32 -15.65
CA PRO A 40 -1.42 3.33 -16.60
C PRO A 40 -1.58 4.73 -15.97
N TYR A 41 -1.53 4.83 -14.64
CA TYR A 41 -1.68 6.08 -13.90
C TYR A 41 -0.35 6.73 -13.51
N MET A 42 0.78 6.07 -13.82
CA MET A 42 2.08 6.59 -13.49
C MET A 42 2.31 7.92 -14.21
N SER A 43 2.61 8.98 -13.46
CA SER A 43 2.94 10.28 -14.05
C SER A 43 4.40 10.30 -14.47
N ASP A 44 4.72 11.07 -15.51
CA ASP A 44 6.11 11.20 -15.97
C ASP A 44 7.05 11.74 -14.88
N GLN A 45 6.53 12.55 -13.97
CA GLN A 45 7.28 13.07 -12.81
C GLN A 45 7.71 11.98 -11.81
N LEU A 46 7.06 10.81 -11.83
CA LEU A 46 7.30 9.69 -10.91
C LEU A 46 7.87 8.45 -11.61
N ALA A 47 7.89 8.42 -12.95
CA ALA A 47 8.33 7.28 -13.76
C ALA A 47 9.86 7.24 -13.91
N CYS A 48 10.58 6.88 -12.84
CA CYS A 48 12.05 6.93 -12.82
C CYS A 48 12.69 5.99 -13.85
N HIS A 49 12.18 4.76 -13.99
CA HIS A 49 12.75 3.80 -14.94
C HIS A 49 12.52 4.26 -16.38
N LYS A 50 11.31 4.73 -16.69
CA LYS A 50 10.99 5.34 -18.00
C LYS A 50 11.93 6.49 -18.36
N HIS A 51 12.38 7.27 -17.37
CA HIS A 51 13.25 8.43 -17.56
C HIS A 51 14.74 8.15 -17.30
N GLY A 52 15.16 6.90 -17.46
CA GLY A 52 16.57 6.54 -17.60
C GLY A 52 17.28 6.09 -16.33
N ARG A 53 16.57 5.94 -15.20
CA ARG A 53 17.16 5.32 -14.00
C ARG A 53 17.33 3.82 -14.23
N SER A 54 18.58 3.36 -14.25
CA SER A 54 18.92 1.94 -14.48
C SER A 54 19.08 1.11 -13.20
N ASP A 55 19.36 1.74 -12.06
CA ASP A 55 19.43 1.05 -10.78
C ASP A 55 18.01 0.82 -10.23
N LEU A 56 17.54 -0.44 -10.27
CA LEU A 56 16.17 -0.79 -9.85
C LEU A 56 16.08 -1.36 -8.43
N MET A 57 17.22 -1.58 -7.76
CA MET A 57 17.26 -2.21 -6.44
C MET A 57 16.56 -1.39 -5.34
N TYR A 58 16.34 -0.08 -5.56
CA TYR A 58 15.55 0.75 -4.64
C TYR A 58 14.09 0.28 -4.52
N GLN A 59 13.56 -0.43 -5.53
CA GLN A 59 12.19 -0.91 -5.56
C GLN A 59 11.97 -2.15 -4.67
N ASN A 60 13.05 -2.84 -4.28
CA ASN A 60 13.01 -4.10 -3.53
C ASN A 60 13.11 -3.91 -2.01
N TRP A 61 12.95 -2.68 -1.49
CA TRP A 61 12.98 -2.44 -0.05
C TRP A 61 11.58 -2.48 0.55
N ARG A 62 11.43 -3.22 1.65
CA ARG A 62 10.20 -3.26 2.45
C ARG A 62 10.44 -2.73 3.85
N TRP A 63 9.44 -2.05 4.40
CA TRP A 63 9.44 -1.64 5.79
C TRP A 63 9.07 -2.81 6.71
N GLN A 64 9.86 -3.07 7.74
CA GLN A 64 9.62 -4.12 8.74
C GLN A 64 9.53 -3.49 10.14
N PRO A 65 8.34 -3.40 10.74
CA PRO A 65 8.18 -3.01 12.14
C PRO A 65 8.92 -3.98 13.08
N HIS A 66 9.39 -3.49 14.22
CA HIS A 66 10.19 -4.30 15.16
C HIS A 66 9.40 -5.45 15.79
N ASN A 67 8.16 -5.18 16.23
CA ASN A 67 7.42 -6.09 17.11
C ASN A 67 6.28 -6.82 16.38
N CYS A 68 6.20 -6.71 15.05
CA CYS A 68 5.11 -7.27 14.26
C CYS A 68 5.45 -7.31 12.77
N ASN A 69 4.69 -8.10 12.03
CA ASN A 69 4.75 -8.15 10.57
C ASN A 69 3.60 -7.36 9.97
N LEU A 70 3.89 -6.60 8.91
CA LEU A 70 2.85 -6.01 8.08
C LEU A 70 2.10 -7.12 7.34
N LYS A 71 0.77 -7.00 7.31
CA LYS A 71 -0.06 -7.87 6.47
C LYS A 71 0.35 -7.70 5.01
N ARG A 72 0.52 -8.80 4.28
CA ARG A 72 0.83 -8.77 2.86
C ARG A 72 -0.26 -8.01 2.10
N TRP A 73 0.15 -7.17 1.15
CA TRP A 73 -0.77 -6.42 0.31
C TRP A 73 -1.74 -7.36 -0.42
N ASN A 74 -3.03 -7.06 -0.33
CA ASN A 74 -4.10 -7.72 -1.07
C ASN A 74 -5.00 -6.64 -1.67
N ALA A 75 -4.86 -6.43 -2.98
CA ALA A 75 -5.60 -5.40 -3.69
C ALA A 75 -7.12 -5.64 -3.64
N THR A 76 -7.57 -6.89 -3.71
CA THR A 76 -9.00 -7.26 -3.60
C THR A 76 -9.56 -6.88 -2.24
N GLU A 77 -8.82 -7.08 -1.15
CA GLU A 77 -9.30 -6.71 0.19
C GLU A 77 -9.52 -5.20 0.33
N ILE A 78 -8.60 -4.39 -0.17
CA ILE A 78 -8.76 -2.93 -0.16
C ILE A 78 -9.88 -2.50 -1.10
N TRP A 79 -9.97 -3.12 -2.28
CA TRP A 79 -11.04 -2.87 -3.23
C TRP A 79 -12.43 -3.10 -2.61
N GLU A 80 -12.62 -4.24 -1.92
CA GLU A 80 -13.88 -4.54 -1.22
C GLU A 80 -14.14 -3.58 -0.04
N LYS A 81 -13.10 -3.22 0.74
CA LYS A 81 -13.25 -2.26 1.85
C LYS A 81 -13.70 -0.86 1.38
N LEU A 82 -13.34 -0.50 0.15
CA LEU A 82 -13.67 0.76 -0.50
C LEU A 82 -14.97 0.71 -1.32
N ARG A 83 -15.61 -0.46 -1.46
CA ARG A 83 -16.90 -0.59 -2.17
C ARG A 83 -17.92 0.37 -1.58
N ASN A 84 -18.59 1.13 -2.46
CA ASN A 84 -19.57 2.16 -2.10
C ASN A 84 -19.04 3.28 -1.19
N LYS A 85 -17.71 3.48 -1.15
CA LYS A 85 -17.06 4.54 -0.37
C LYS A 85 -16.20 5.43 -1.26
N ARG A 86 -15.73 6.53 -0.68
CA ARG A 86 -14.82 7.48 -1.32
C ARG A 86 -13.60 7.65 -0.42
N LEU A 87 -12.41 7.36 -0.95
CA LEU A 87 -11.13 7.71 -0.33
C LEU A 87 -10.59 8.95 -1.03
N MET A 88 -10.17 9.95 -0.27
CA MET A 88 -9.62 11.20 -0.80
C MET A 88 -8.28 11.49 -0.14
N TYR A 89 -7.30 11.82 -0.96
CA TYR A 89 -6.00 12.35 -0.53
C TYR A 89 -6.06 13.87 -0.67
N VAL A 90 -5.82 14.60 0.42
CA VAL A 90 -5.86 16.07 0.47
C VAL A 90 -4.51 16.55 0.95
N GLY A 91 -3.87 17.43 0.16
CA GLY A 91 -2.57 17.98 0.51
C GLY A 91 -1.79 18.44 -0.72
N ASP A 92 -0.47 18.30 -0.65
CA ASP A 92 0.46 18.80 -1.66
C ASP A 92 0.84 17.74 -2.71
N SER A 93 1.96 17.97 -3.40
CA SER A 93 2.51 17.05 -4.39
C SER A 93 2.91 15.69 -3.82
N LEU A 94 3.28 15.59 -2.54
CA LEU A 94 3.59 14.33 -1.90
C LEU A 94 2.33 13.48 -1.74
N ASN A 95 1.22 14.10 -1.31
CA ASN A 95 -0.08 13.41 -1.26
C ASN A 95 -0.54 12.96 -2.66
N ARG A 96 -0.28 13.74 -3.71
CA ARG A 96 -0.54 13.31 -5.10
C ARG A 96 0.27 12.06 -5.47
N GLY A 97 1.54 11.99 -5.07
CA GLY A 97 2.38 10.79 -5.27
C GLY A 97 1.84 9.56 -4.55
N GLN A 98 1.41 9.72 -3.29
CA GLN A 98 0.78 8.64 -2.52
C GLN A 98 -0.52 8.14 -3.16
N TRP A 99 -1.35 9.05 -3.68
CA TRP A 99 -2.57 8.71 -4.41
C TRP A 99 -2.28 7.91 -5.69
N ILE A 100 -1.28 8.33 -6.49
CA ILE A 100 -0.86 7.58 -7.69
C ILE A 100 -0.37 6.18 -7.31
N SER A 101 0.43 6.05 -6.25
CA SER A 101 0.90 4.74 -5.76
C SER A 101 -0.27 3.81 -5.38
N MET A 102 -1.29 4.34 -4.70
CA MET A 102 -2.51 3.58 -4.37
C MET A 102 -3.26 3.11 -5.64
N LEU A 103 -3.36 3.96 -6.66
CA LEU A 103 -3.97 3.56 -7.93
C LEU A 103 -3.18 2.44 -8.63
N CYS A 104 -1.85 2.53 -8.65
CA CYS A 104 -1.00 1.48 -9.24
C CYS A 104 -1.16 0.14 -8.50
N LEU A 105 -1.23 0.17 -7.16
CA LEU A 105 -1.46 -1.01 -6.34
C LEU A 105 -2.81 -1.68 -6.63
N LEU A 106 -3.86 -0.90 -6.87
CA LEU A 106 -5.21 -1.38 -7.18
C LEU A 106 -5.41 -1.77 -8.65
N SER A 107 -4.57 -1.25 -9.56
CA SER A 107 -4.74 -1.44 -11.01
C SER A 107 -4.73 -2.91 -11.45
N SER A 108 -4.11 -3.79 -10.65
CA SER A 108 -4.03 -5.24 -10.89
C SER A 108 -5.35 -5.99 -10.76
N VAL A 109 -6.34 -5.46 -10.02
CA VAL A 109 -7.62 -6.14 -9.75
C VAL A 109 -8.83 -5.44 -10.35
N ILE A 110 -8.64 -4.24 -10.90
CA ILE A 110 -9.72 -3.45 -11.48
C ILE A 110 -9.64 -3.55 -13.01
N PRO A 111 -10.65 -4.17 -13.66
CA PRO A 111 -10.72 -4.28 -15.12
C PRO A 111 -10.69 -2.93 -15.82
N GLU A 112 -10.13 -2.88 -17.02
CA GLU A 112 -9.94 -1.62 -17.76
C GLU A 112 -11.24 -0.96 -18.19
N ASP A 113 -12.25 -1.75 -18.53
CA ASP A 113 -13.59 -1.31 -18.89
C ASP A 113 -14.41 -0.80 -17.69
N LYS A 114 -13.94 -1.09 -16.47
CA LYS A 114 -14.62 -0.75 -15.22
C LYS A 114 -13.96 0.39 -14.46
N ARG A 115 -13.01 1.09 -15.06
CA ARG A 115 -12.28 2.19 -14.41
C ARG A 115 -12.24 3.44 -15.28
N THR A 116 -12.41 4.60 -14.66
CA THR A 116 -12.31 5.90 -15.31
C THR A 116 -11.55 6.88 -14.44
N ILE A 117 -10.86 7.81 -15.09
CA ILE A 117 -10.16 8.91 -14.45
C ILE A 117 -10.62 10.23 -15.05
N THR A 118 -10.98 11.18 -14.20
CA THR A 118 -11.36 12.54 -14.62
C THR A 118 -10.29 13.50 -14.10
N PRO A 119 -9.36 13.96 -14.98
CA PRO A 119 -8.37 14.93 -14.58
C PRO A 119 -9.03 16.31 -14.45
N ASN A 120 -8.98 16.86 -13.24
CA ASN A 120 -9.31 18.26 -12.99
C ASN A 120 -8.30 18.81 -11.99
N ALA A 121 -7.73 19.99 -12.27
CA ALA A 121 -6.58 20.55 -11.54
C ALA A 121 -6.79 20.62 -10.02
N PRO A 122 -7.94 21.09 -9.49
CA PRO A 122 -8.23 21.03 -8.06
C PRO A 122 -8.65 19.64 -7.53
N LEU A 123 -9.14 18.74 -8.38
CA LEU A 123 -9.71 17.45 -7.94
C LEU A 123 -9.65 16.39 -9.05
N THR A 124 -8.69 15.47 -8.96
CA THR A 124 -8.66 14.31 -9.85
C THR A 124 -9.44 13.15 -9.24
N ILE A 125 -10.40 12.59 -9.99
CA ILE A 125 -11.27 11.52 -9.52
C ILE A 125 -10.94 10.24 -10.29
N PHE A 126 -10.55 9.20 -9.56
CA PHE A 126 -10.54 7.83 -10.06
C PHE A 126 -11.83 7.14 -9.61
N ARG A 127 -12.57 6.56 -10.54
CA ARG A 127 -13.79 5.78 -10.28
C ARG A 127 -13.58 4.39 -10.82
N ALA A 128 -13.97 3.38 -10.04
CA ALA A 128 -14.08 2.03 -10.52
C ALA A 128 -15.41 1.40 -10.07
N VAL A 129 -15.97 0.53 -10.91
CA VAL A 129 -17.35 0.00 -10.82
C VAL A 129 -17.34 -1.52 -10.75
#